data_AF-A0A7C4Z1Y0-F1
#
_entry.id   AF-A0A7C4Z1Y0-F1
#
_cell.length_a   1.000
_cell.length_b   1.000
_cell.length_c   1.000
_cell.angle_alpha   90.00
_cell.angle_beta   90.00
_cell.angle_gamma   90.00
#
_symmetry.space_group_name_H-M   'P 1'
#
loop_
_entity.id
_entity.type
_entity.pdbx_description
1 polymer ?
#
loop_
_entity_poly.entity_id
_entity_poly.type
_entity_poly.pdbx_seq_one_letter_code
_entity_poly.pdbx_strand_id
1 'polypeptide(L)' 'MIEIRERGYMCPTDYSIARDKIRERIISLQLPPGSVISEAQLMEELGLGRTPIREALKLLEAENLV' A
#
# COMPACT_ATOMS: atom_id res chain seq x y z
N MET A 1 19.54 -11.98 -11.73
CA MET A 1 18.28 -11.52 -12.36
C MET A 1 17.16 -12.14 -11.55
N ILE A 2 16.52 -11.36 -10.69
CA ILE A 2 15.54 -11.87 -9.70
C ILE A 2 14.21 -12.12 -10.41
N GLU A 3 13.60 -13.26 -10.12
CA GLU A 3 12.36 -13.80 -10.69
C GLU A 3 11.18 -12.82 -10.56
N ILE A 4 10.72 -12.29 -11.69
CA ILE A 4 9.40 -11.65 -11.79
C ILE A 4 8.38 -12.76 -12.00
N ARG A 5 7.85 -13.29 -10.91
CA ARG A 5 6.76 -14.26 -10.92
C ARG A 5 5.60 -13.66 -10.14
N GLU A 6 4.55 -13.28 -10.86
CA GLU A 6 3.14 -13.65 -10.64
C GLU A 6 2.20 -12.67 -11.36
N ARG A 7 1.59 -13.22 -12.42
CA ARG A 7 0.39 -12.72 -13.07
C ARG A 7 -0.78 -12.82 -12.09
N GLY A 8 -1.65 -11.80 -12.07
CA GLY A 8 -3.05 -12.00 -11.67
C GLY A 8 -3.65 -10.92 -10.77
N TYR A 9 -3.71 -9.68 -11.25
CA TYR A 9 -4.54 -8.65 -10.62
C TYR A 9 -5.70 -8.29 -11.55
N MET A 10 -6.81 -9.01 -11.41
CA MET A 10 -8.09 -8.65 -12.02
C MET A 10 -9.21 -8.78 -10.97
N CYS A 11 -9.57 -7.62 -10.41
CA CYS A 11 -10.84 -7.25 -9.74
C CYS A 11 -11.08 -7.74 -8.29
N PRO A 12 -11.69 -6.93 -7.39
CA PRO A 12 -12.12 -5.52 -7.51
C PRO A 12 -11.11 -4.57 -6.83
N THR A 13 -10.39 -3.79 -7.64
CA THR A 13 -9.44 -2.71 -7.26
C THR A 13 -8.33 -3.12 -6.27
N ASP A 14 -7.14 -3.46 -6.80
CA ASP A 14 -5.88 -3.61 -6.05
C ASP A 14 -5.62 -2.41 -5.11
N TYR A 15 -6.15 -1.25 -5.50
CA TYR A 15 -6.22 -0.02 -4.71
C TYR A 15 -6.95 -0.20 -3.35
N SER A 16 -8.13 -0.83 -3.31
CA SER A 16 -8.88 -0.98 -2.05
C SER A 16 -8.12 -1.86 -1.06
N ILE A 17 -7.50 -2.93 -1.57
CA ILE A 17 -6.70 -3.85 -0.78
C ILE A 17 -5.45 -3.15 -0.23
N ALA A 18 -4.76 -2.37 -1.07
CA ALA A 18 -3.63 -1.55 -0.63
C ALA A 18 -4.04 -0.60 0.51
N ARG A 19 -5.12 0.16 0.31
CA ARG A 19 -5.63 1.12 1.29
C ARG A 19 -5.96 0.44 2.60
N ASP A 20 -6.73 -0.63 2.59
CA ASP A 20 -7.21 -1.29 3.81
C ASP A 20 -6.05 -1.86 4.62
N LYS A 21 -5.05 -2.48 3.96
CA LYS A 21 -3.85 -2.98 4.62
C LYS A 21 -2.96 -1.87 5.20
N ILE A 22 -2.78 -0.76 4.49
CA ILE A 22 -2.00 0.37 5.00
C ILE A 22 -2.75 1.02 6.17
N ARG A 23 -4.07 1.18 6.06
CA ARG A 23 -4.94 1.69 7.13
C ARG A 23 -4.85 0.85 8.40
N GLU A 24 -4.92 -0.47 8.28
CA GLU A 24 -4.79 -1.39 9.42
C GLU A 24 -3.46 -1.21 10.15
N ARG A 25 -2.36 -0.99 9.40
CA ARG A 25 -1.03 -0.74 9.95
C ARG A 25 -0.92 0.60 10.69
N ILE A 26 -1.62 1.62 10.20
CA ILE A 26 -1.70 2.93 10.88
C ILE A 26 -2.49 2.78 12.18
N ILE A 27 -3.65 2.11 12.14
CA ILE A 27 -4.50 1.90 13.31
C ILE A 27 -3.82 1.03 14.37
N SER A 28 -3.03 0.05 13.95
CA SER A 28 -2.24 -0.82 14.84
C SER A 28 -0.95 -0.16 15.35
N LEU A 29 -0.69 1.11 15.02
CA LEU A 29 0.51 1.88 15.37
C LEU A 29 1.81 1.26 14.84
N GLN A 30 1.74 0.36 13.86
CA GLN A 30 2.92 -0.15 13.14
C GLN A 30 3.49 0.92 12.20
N LEU A 31 2.62 1.76 11.65
CA LEU A 31 2.97 2.96 10.89
C LEU A 31 2.41 4.17 11.63
N PRO A 32 3.21 4.82 12.50
CA PRO A 32 2.74 6.02 13.18
C PRO A 32 2.38 7.11 12.16
N PRO A 33 1.29 7.88 12.38
CA PRO A 33 0.94 8.99 11.51
C PRO A 33 2.09 10.01 11.49
N GLY A 34 2.44 10.52 10.29
CA GLY A 34 3.60 11.40 10.09
C GLY A 34 4.96 10.70 10.06
N SER A 35 5.01 9.36 10.10
CA SER A 35 6.24 8.61 9.83
C SER A 35 6.54 8.54 8.33
N VAL A 36 7.82 8.40 7.98
CA VAL A 36 8.22 8.25 6.58
C VAL A 36 7.83 6.87 6.09
N ILE A 37 6.86 6.81 5.17
CA ILE A 37 6.40 5.58 4.53
C ILE A 37 7.19 5.33 3.25
N SER A 38 7.82 4.16 3.13
CA SER A 38 8.51 3.74 1.91
C SER A 38 7.55 2.99 0.97
N GLU A 39 7.25 3.56 -0.19
CA GLU A 39 6.47 2.90 -1.24
C GLU A 39 7.10 1.56 -1.65
N ALA A 40 8.43 1.51 -1.77
CA ALA A 40 9.15 0.31 -2.19
C ALA A 40 8.96 -0.83 -1.19
N GLN A 41 9.00 -0.52 0.10
CA GLN A 41 8.76 -1.49 1.17
C GLN A 41 7.30 -1.98 1.14
N LEU A 42 6.33 -1.07 0.97
CA LEU A 42 4.92 -1.45 0.85
C LEU A 42 4.65 -2.32 -0.38
N MET A 43 5.31 -2.05 -1.51
CA MET A 43 5.20 -2.88 -2.70
C MET A 43 5.74 -4.30 -2.47
N GLU A 44 6.89 -4.42 -1.81
CA GLU A 44 7.49 -5.72 -1.50
C GLU A 44 6.63 -6.51 -0.51
N GLU A 45 6.15 -5.86 0.55
CA GLU A 45 5.35 -6.51 1.59
C GLU A 45 3.93 -6.86 1.14
N LEU A 46 3.31 -6.01 0.30
CA LEU A 46 1.95 -6.23 -0.18
C LEU A 46 1.90 -7.00 -1.50
N GLY A 47 3.03 -7.14 -2.20
CA GLY A 47 3.11 -7.74 -3.54
C GLY A 47 2.39 -6.92 -4.61
N LEU A 48 2.06 -5.66 -4.32
CA LEU A 48 1.26 -4.79 -5.17
C LEU A 48 2.14 -3.87 -6.03
N GLY A 49 1.61 -3.48 -7.20
CA GLY A 49 2.29 -2.54 -8.08
C GLY A 49 2.39 -1.12 -7.49
N ARG A 50 3.25 -0.28 -8.11
CA ARG A 50 3.43 1.13 -7.72
C ARG A 50 2.13 1.93 -7.75
N THR A 51 1.33 1.74 -8.80
CA THR A 51 0.10 2.51 -9.03
C THR A 51 -0.93 2.35 -7.90
N PRO A 52 -1.35 1.13 -7.49
CA PRO A 52 -2.31 0.98 -6.41
C PRO A 52 -1.78 1.45 -5.06
N ILE A 53 -0.48 1.25 -4.77
CA ILE A 53 0.15 1.74 -3.53
C ILE A 53 0.11 3.27 -3.46
N ARG A 54 0.55 3.96 -4.53
CA ARG A 54 0.59 5.42 -4.55
C ARG A 54 -0.80 6.04 -4.44
N GLU A 55 -1.79 5.48 -5.14
CA GLU A 55 -3.16 5.97 -5.04
C GLU A 55 -3.77 5.70 -3.65
N ALA A 56 -3.46 4.55 -3.02
CA ALA A 56 -3.85 4.26 -1.64
C ALA A 56 -3.24 5.26 -0.65
N LEU A 57 -1.95 5.57 -0.78
CA LEU A 57 -1.27 6.55 0.08
C LEU A 57 -1.86 7.95 -0.08
N LYS A 58 -2.09 8.41 -1.31
CA LYS A 58 -2.73 9.72 -1.56
C LYS A 58 -4.12 9.84 -0.91
N LEU A 59 -4.91 8.77 -0.93
CA LEU A 59 -6.24 8.80 -0.34
C LEU A 59 -6.19 8.74 1.19
N LEU A 60 -5.24 8.00 1.75
CA LEU A 60 -4.97 8.04 3.20
C LEU A 60 -4.43 9.40 3.65
N GLU A 61 -3.61 10.06 2.83
CA GLU A 61 -3.13 11.43 3.06
C GLU A 61 -4.30 12.42 3.04
N ALA A 62 -5.21 12.29 2.06
CA ALA A 62 -6.44 13.09 2.01
C ALA A 62 -7.36 12.85 3.23
N GLU A 63 -7.33 11.65 3.81
CA GLU A 63 -8.02 11.28 5.06
C GLU A 63 -7.26 11.72 6.34
N ASN A 64 -6.09 12.36 6.22
CA ASN A 64 -5.17 12.73 7.33
C ASN A 64 -4.71 11.53 8.17
N LEU A 65 -4.55 10.37 7.54
CA LEU A 65 -4.06 9.15 8.20
C LEU A 65 -2.56 8.92 8.01
N VAL A 66 -1.93 9.59 7.05
CA VAL A 66 -0.48 9.54 6.76
C VAL A 66 0.09 10.91 6.47
#